data_AF-A0A9P6CW96-F1
#
_entry.id   AF-A0A9P6CW96-F1
#
_cell.length_a   1.000
_cell.length_b   1.000
_cell.length_c   1.000
_cell.angle_alpha   90.00
_cell.angle_beta   90.00
_cell.angle_gamma   90.00
#
_symmetry.space_group_name_H-M   'P 1'
#
loop_
_entity.id
_entity.type
_entity.pdbx_description
1 polymer ?
#
loop_
_entity_poly.entity_id
_entity_poly.type
_entity_poly.pdbx_seq_one_letter_code
_entity_poly.pdbx_strand_id
1 'polypeptide(L)'
;MSSSLACSVCNKTQSQETDIKRCGRCRDRFYCGRDCQVSDWPTHKRTCGAVAPRSTNAPRTPMWYDKYRKCRDGSFHEGDLELITWSCVESESGIEMGWGNCDIEESADLKEKFENEYKGDQQKLFRYWPRAFRWTCCGMDAELRCCDHHGSGSKPCTCDFCRMGKPLPDSIYNEKNSSRLGLKLRRGPDPRSFKPSRARKAEAMRSLFGLQM
;
A
#
# COMPACT_ATOMS: atom_id res chain seq x y z
N MET A 1 -19.73 -5.34 2.34
CA MET A 1 -18.86 -5.78 3.45
C MET A 1 -18.27 -4.56 4.12
N SER A 2 -18.72 -4.25 5.34
CA SER A 2 -18.25 -3.11 6.12
C SER A 2 -16.78 -3.31 6.43
N SER A 3 -15.90 -2.44 5.92
CA SER A 3 -14.47 -2.60 6.17
C SER A 3 -14.17 -2.32 7.64
N SER A 4 -13.65 -3.30 8.35
CA SER A 4 -13.14 -3.13 9.71
C SER A 4 -11.90 -2.23 9.69
N LEU A 5 -11.87 -1.23 10.57
CA LEU A 5 -10.66 -0.47 10.87
C LEU A 5 -9.65 -1.42 11.55
N ALA A 6 -8.36 -1.23 11.30
CA ALA A 6 -7.30 -2.05 11.90
C ALA A 6 -6.19 -1.17 12.48
N CYS A 7 -5.55 -1.65 13.54
CA CYS A 7 -4.38 -1.03 14.14
C CYS A 7 -3.19 -1.08 13.19
N SER A 8 -2.52 0.05 12.94
CA SER A 8 -1.36 0.15 12.04
C SER A 8 -0.07 -0.52 12.57
N VAL A 9 -0.09 -1.04 13.81
CA VAL A 9 1.07 -1.72 14.42
C VAL A 9 0.85 -3.23 14.49
N CYS A 10 -0.26 -3.64 15.11
CA CYS A 10 -0.51 -5.04 15.44
C CYS A 10 -1.66 -5.65 14.63
N ASN A 11 -2.24 -4.91 13.69
CA ASN A 11 -3.32 -5.34 12.80
C ASN A 11 -4.62 -5.81 13.49
N LYS A 12 -4.76 -5.65 14.82
CA LYS A 12 -6.04 -5.88 15.52
C LYS A 12 -7.14 -5.06 14.85
N THR A 13 -8.25 -5.72 14.54
CA THR A 13 -9.41 -5.11 13.89
C THR A 13 -10.41 -4.60 14.92
N GLN A 14 -11.24 -3.64 14.53
CA GLN A 14 -12.37 -3.18 15.33
C GLN A 14 -13.28 -4.37 15.67
N SER A 15 -13.58 -4.55 16.95
CA SER A 15 -14.51 -5.57 17.46
C SER A 15 -15.33 -4.99 18.62
N GLN A 16 -16.21 -5.79 19.23
CA GLN A 16 -16.92 -5.37 20.45
C GLN A 16 -15.94 -5.10 21.62
N GLU A 17 -14.80 -5.77 21.63
CA GLU A 17 -13.78 -5.68 22.70
C GLU A 17 -12.64 -4.73 22.35
N THR A 18 -12.47 -4.39 21.07
CA THR A 18 -11.35 -3.57 20.59
C THR A 18 -11.86 -2.35 19.84
N ASP A 19 -11.63 -1.18 20.43
CA ASP A 19 -11.90 0.11 19.80
C ASP A 19 -10.67 0.68 19.10
N ILE A 20 -10.78 0.94 17.80
CA ILE A 20 -9.71 1.47 16.95
C ILE A 20 -9.84 2.99 16.89
N LYS A 21 -8.87 3.65 17.50
CA LYS A 21 -8.79 5.10 17.63
C LYS A 21 -7.90 5.69 16.54
N ARG A 22 -8.22 6.90 16.10
CA ARG A 22 -7.38 7.66 15.16
C ARG A 22 -6.34 8.48 15.93
N CYS A 23 -5.20 8.72 15.32
CA CYS A 23 -4.23 9.69 15.83
C CYS A 23 -4.92 11.06 16.01
N GLY A 24 -4.91 11.61 17.23
CA GLY A 24 -5.60 12.86 17.54
C GLY A 24 -5.10 14.07 16.73
N ARG A 25 -3.84 14.02 16.25
CA ARG A 25 -3.21 15.10 15.49
C ARG A 25 -3.53 15.05 13.99
N CYS A 26 -3.22 13.95 13.32
CA CYS A 26 -3.38 13.85 11.86
C CYS A 26 -4.69 13.18 11.42
N ARG A 27 -5.33 12.39 12.30
CA ARG A 27 -6.53 11.57 12.04
C ARG A 27 -6.41 10.55 10.89
N ASP A 28 -5.20 10.35 10.37
CA ASP A 28 -4.91 9.48 9.22
C ASP A 28 -4.49 8.07 9.63
N ARG A 29 -3.83 7.94 10.79
CA ARG A 29 -3.36 6.65 11.32
C ARG A 29 -4.26 6.10 12.43
N PHE A 30 -4.33 4.78 12.54
CA PHE A 30 -5.28 4.06 13.42
C PHE A 30 -4.55 3.15 14.42
N TYR A 31 -5.01 3.12 15.67
CA TYR A 31 -4.40 2.36 16.77
C TYR A 31 -5.46 1.72 17.66
N CYS A 32 -5.23 0.50 18.13
CA CYS A 32 -6.11 -0.14 19.12
C CYS A 32 -5.92 0.40 20.55
N GLY A 33 -4.91 1.24 20.79
CA GLY A 33 -4.60 1.76 22.12
C GLY A 33 -3.34 2.62 22.15
N ARG A 34 -3.03 3.14 23.34
CA ARG A 34 -1.88 4.03 23.57
C ARG A 34 -0.55 3.33 23.30
N ASP A 35 -0.42 2.06 23.65
CA ASP A 35 0.85 1.33 23.51
C ASP A 35 1.29 1.23 22.04
N CYS A 36 0.35 0.88 21.16
CA CYS A 36 0.60 0.89 19.71
C CYS A 36 0.86 2.30 19.19
N GLN A 37 0.19 3.34 19.69
CA GLN A 37 0.48 4.70 19.27
C GLN A 37 1.89 5.15 19.67
N VAL A 38 2.34 4.80 20.88
CA VAL A 38 3.65 5.21 21.42
C VAL A 38 4.78 4.45 20.74
N SER A 39 4.66 3.13 20.57
CA SER A 39 5.69 2.31 19.91
C SER A 39 5.96 2.73 18.47
N ASP A 40 4.94 3.32 17.85
CA ASP A 40 4.93 3.70 16.44
C ASP A 40 5.15 5.20 16.21
N TRP A 41 5.28 5.97 17.31
CA TRP A 41 5.60 7.39 17.24
C TRP A 41 6.96 7.70 16.59
N PRO A 42 8.05 6.93 16.83
CA PRO A 42 9.34 7.20 16.20
C PRO A 42 9.28 7.27 14.68
N THR A 43 8.49 6.39 14.05
CA THR A 43 8.27 6.30 12.60
C THR A 43 7.25 7.36 12.14
N HIS A 44 6.14 7.52 12.86
CA HIS A 44 5.01 8.36 12.40
C HIS A 44 5.15 9.84 12.63
N LYS A 45 5.89 10.29 13.66
CA LYS A 45 6.03 11.73 13.96
C LYS A 45 6.45 12.57 12.74
N ARG A 46 7.20 11.97 11.81
CA ARG A 46 7.69 12.58 10.57
C ARG A 46 6.59 12.81 9.53
N THR A 47 5.58 11.95 9.48
CA THR A 47 4.46 12.02 8.53
C THR A 47 3.18 12.53 9.18
N CYS A 48 3.14 12.61 10.52
CA CYS A 48 2.00 13.07 11.30
C CYS A 48 1.61 14.52 10.97
N GLY A 49 0.54 14.69 10.20
CA GLY A 49 -0.01 15.99 9.79
C GLY A 49 0.54 16.53 8.47
N ALA A 50 1.48 15.82 7.83
CA ALA A 50 1.97 16.17 6.49
C ALA A 50 1.04 15.69 5.36
N VAL A 51 0.27 14.62 5.63
CA VAL A 51 -0.74 14.08 4.73
C VAL A 51 -2.01 14.92 4.90
N ALA A 52 -2.20 15.95 4.06
CA ALA A 52 -3.48 16.66 4.04
C ALA A 52 -4.62 15.68 3.69
N PRO A 53 -5.86 15.88 4.17
CA PRO A 53 -6.99 15.16 3.58
C PRO A 53 -7.00 15.42 2.07
N ARG A 54 -7.26 14.39 1.24
CA ARG A 54 -7.34 14.52 -0.23
C ARG A 54 -8.45 15.47 -0.72
N SER A 55 -9.13 16.16 0.19
CA SER A 55 -10.37 16.92 -0.01
C SER A 55 -10.23 18.43 0.26
N THR A 56 -9.07 18.94 0.69
CA THR A 56 -8.90 20.38 0.88
C THR A 56 -8.00 20.96 -0.22
N ASN A 57 -8.40 22.10 -0.80
CA ASN A 57 -7.60 22.89 -1.74
C ASN A 57 -6.37 23.56 -1.09
N ALA A 58 -5.99 23.13 0.12
CA ALA A 58 -4.83 23.66 0.83
C ALA A 58 -3.54 23.01 0.27
N PRO A 59 -2.46 23.79 0.11
CA PRO A 59 -1.18 23.24 -0.34
C PRO A 59 -0.66 22.21 0.67
N ARG A 60 -0.38 20.99 0.19
CA ARG A 60 0.32 19.96 0.97
C ARG A 60 1.76 20.39 1.21
N THR A 61 2.28 20.10 2.40
CA THR A 61 3.72 20.18 2.66
C THR A 61 4.45 19.21 1.72
N PRO A 62 5.47 19.66 0.97
CA PRO A 62 6.26 18.77 0.13
C PRO A 62 6.94 17.69 0.97
N MET A 63 6.75 16.43 0.56
CA MET A 63 7.42 15.27 1.12
C MET A 63 8.64 14.90 0.28
N TRP A 64 9.65 14.32 0.94
CA TRP A 64 10.90 13.93 0.28
C TRP A 64 10.69 12.95 -0.88
N TYR A 65 9.59 12.19 -0.85
CA TYR A 65 9.23 11.21 -1.87
C TYR A 65 8.32 11.77 -2.97
N ASP A 66 7.92 13.05 -2.92
CA ASP A 66 7.13 13.68 -3.98
C ASP A 66 7.79 13.61 -5.35
N LYS A 67 9.12 13.64 -5.41
CA LYS A 67 9.87 13.46 -6.66
C LYS A 67 9.70 12.08 -7.32
N TYR A 68 9.21 11.09 -6.56
CA TYR A 68 8.84 9.76 -7.07
C TYR A 68 7.33 9.64 -7.32
N ARG A 69 6.55 10.66 -6.95
CA ARG A 69 5.12 10.78 -7.27
C ARG A 69 4.99 11.52 -8.60
N LYS A 70 4.19 10.98 -9.52
CA LYS A 70 3.80 11.61 -10.79
C LYS A 70 4.96 12.04 -11.72
N CYS A 71 5.37 11.12 -12.59
CA CYS A 71 5.54 11.28 -14.05
C CYS A 71 6.14 12.60 -14.60
N ARG A 72 7.47 12.62 -14.74
CA ARG A 72 8.15 12.97 -16.01
C ARG A 72 9.01 11.82 -16.58
N ASP A 73 9.24 10.77 -15.80
CA ASP A 73 10.17 9.67 -16.09
C ASP A 73 9.49 8.29 -16.24
N GLY A 74 8.16 8.21 -16.12
CA GLY A 74 7.42 6.95 -16.21
C GLY A 74 7.11 6.27 -14.87
N SER A 75 7.39 6.89 -13.71
CA SER A 75 6.87 6.41 -12.42
C SER A 75 5.39 6.78 -12.21
N PHE A 76 4.54 5.77 -11.99
CA PHE A 76 3.06 5.81 -12.10
C PHE A 76 2.29 5.99 -10.78
N HIS A 77 2.95 6.31 -9.66
CA HIS A 77 2.27 6.34 -8.36
C HIS A 77 1.59 7.68 -8.06
N GLU A 78 0.35 7.59 -7.58
CA GLU A 78 -0.48 8.73 -7.18
C GLU A 78 -0.76 8.75 -5.67
N GLY A 79 -0.38 7.69 -4.97
CA GLY A 79 -0.55 7.53 -3.53
C GLY A 79 0.63 8.10 -2.75
N ASP A 80 0.45 8.17 -1.44
CA ASP A 80 1.54 8.41 -0.50
C ASP A 80 2.45 7.17 -0.41
N LEU A 81 3.75 7.41 -0.20
CA LEU A 81 4.72 6.38 0.14
C LEU A 81 4.65 6.14 1.64
N GLU A 82 4.42 4.90 2.05
CA GLU A 82 4.20 4.53 3.44
C GLU A 82 5.19 3.44 3.87
N LEU A 83 5.85 3.66 5.01
CA LEU A 83 6.72 2.66 5.64
C LEU A 83 5.87 1.53 6.23
N ILE A 84 6.21 0.30 5.89
CA ILE A 84 5.59 -0.91 6.41
C ILE A 84 6.13 -1.16 7.83
N THR A 85 5.28 -0.99 8.84
CA THR A 85 5.66 -1.09 10.27
C THR A 85 5.02 -2.27 10.99
N TRP A 86 4.35 -3.15 10.26
CA TRP A 86 3.60 -4.29 10.79
C TRP A 86 4.19 -5.60 10.27
N SER A 87 3.81 -6.70 10.93
CA SER A 87 4.06 -8.05 10.44
C SER A 87 2.88 -8.61 9.66
N CYS A 88 3.16 -9.56 8.78
CA CYS A 88 2.16 -10.28 7.99
C CYS A 88 2.71 -11.66 7.64
N VAL A 89 1.87 -12.70 7.72
CA VAL A 89 2.18 -14.00 7.10
C VAL A 89 1.65 -13.97 5.66
N GLU A 90 2.52 -14.15 4.69
CA GLU A 90 2.15 -14.14 3.27
C GLU A 90 1.33 -15.37 2.91
N SER A 91 0.25 -15.18 2.14
CA SER A 91 -0.67 -16.27 1.82
C SER A 91 -0.08 -17.32 0.87
N GLU A 92 0.86 -16.94 0.01
CA GLU A 92 1.42 -17.84 -1.00
C GLU A 92 2.67 -18.57 -0.50
N SER A 93 3.62 -17.82 0.08
CA SER A 93 4.90 -18.35 0.55
C SER A 93 4.81 -18.95 1.97
N GLY A 94 3.85 -18.51 2.78
CA GLY A 94 3.78 -18.83 4.21
C GLY A 94 4.86 -18.15 5.05
N ILE A 95 5.69 -17.28 4.43
CA ILE A 95 6.77 -16.57 5.10
C ILE A 95 6.18 -15.49 6.00
N GLU A 96 6.71 -15.41 7.21
CA GLU A 96 6.38 -14.33 8.13
C GLU A 96 7.27 -13.12 7.82
N MET A 97 6.64 -12.04 7.37
CA MET A 97 7.28 -10.77 7.07
C MET A 97 7.14 -9.84 8.26
N GLY A 98 8.16 -9.03 8.51
CA GLY A 98 8.22 -8.08 9.62
C GLY A 98 8.30 -6.61 9.19
N TRP A 99 8.84 -5.81 10.10
CA TRP A 99 9.08 -4.38 9.93
C TRP A 99 9.95 -4.11 8.70
N GLY A 100 9.54 -3.17 7.85
CA GLY A 100 10.26 -2.87 6.63
C GLY A 100 10.16 -3.97 5.56
N ASN A 101 9.12 -4.81 5.63
CA ASN A 101 8.85 -5.83 4.61
C ASN A 101 10.06 -6.73 4.32
N CYS A 102 10.86 -7.01 5.35
CA CYS A 102 11.88 -8.05 5.34
C CYS A 102 11.34 -9.29 6.04
N ASP A 103 12.11 -10.38 6.01
CA ASP A 103 11.81 -11.56 6.81
C ASP A 103 11.70 -11.17 8.30
N ILE A 104 10.83 -11.85 9.04
CA ILE A 104 10.63 -11.60 10.47
C ILE A 104 11.93 -11.72 11.27
N GLU A 105 12.85 -12.60 10.86
CA GLU A 105 14.15 -12.79 11.52
C GLU A 105 15.05 -11.56 11.38
N GLU A 106 14.97 -10.84 10.26
CA GLU A 106 15.76 -9.63 9.97
C GLU A 106 15.09 -8.34 10.47
N SER A 107 13.84 -8.43 10.91
CA SER A 107 12.99 -7.29 11.23
C SER A 107 13.55 -6.43 12.37
N ALA A 108 14.19 -7.05 13.36
CA ALA A 108 14.76 -6.32 14.50
C ALA A 108 15.96 -5.48 14.07
N ASP A 109 16.88 -6.08 13.32
CA ASP A 109 18.12 -5.46 12.86
C ASP A 109 17.85 -4.29 11.91
N LEU A 110 16.91 -4.48 10.95
CA LEU A 110 16.54 -3.41 10.03
C LEU A 110 15.89 -2.23 10.75
N LYS A 111 15.06 -2.50 11.75
CA LYS A 111 14.45 -1.46 12.59
C LYS A 111 15.49 -0.74 13.45
N GLU A 112 16.42 -1.48 14.06
CA GLU A 112 17.52 -0.89 14.84
C GLU A 112 18.38 0.02 13.95
N LYS A 113 18.75 -0.44 12.76
CA LYS A 113 19.49 0.37 11.78
C LYS A 113 18.76 1.67 11.44
N PHE A 114 17.44 1.60 11.21
CA PHE A 114 16.63 2.80 10.95
C PHE A 114 16.63 3.79 12.13
N GLU A 115 16.46 3.30 13.35
CA GLU A 115 16.37 4.14 14.55
C GLU A 115 17.74 4.72 14.96
N ASN A 116 18.77 3.88 14.96
CA ASN A 116 20.09 4.21 15.50
C ASN A 116 21.05 4.81 14.47
N GLU A 117 21.15 4.23 13.26
CA GLU A 117 22.07 4.71 12.24
C GLU A 117 21.44 5.82 11.40
N TYR A 118 20.20 5.61 10.96
CA TYR A 118 19.50 6.60 10.13
C TYR A 118 18.74 7.66 10.93
N LYS A 119 18.67 7.53 12.26
CA LYS A 119 17.98 8.50 13.15
C LYS A 119 16.53 8.75 12.73
N GLY A 120 15.88 7.70 12.24
CA GLY A 120 14.51 7.74 11.73
C GLY A 120 14.35 8.46 10.38
N ASP A 121 15.43 8.62 9.60
CA ASP A 121 15.38 9.21 8.25
C ASP A 121 14.88 8.19 7.22
N GLN A 122 13.62 8.34 6.83
CA GLN A 122 12.98 7.48 5.82
C GLN A 122 13.62 7.61 4.44
N GLN A 123 14.22 8.75 4.09
CA GLN A 123 14.87 8.90 2.79
C GLN A 123 16.17 8.08 2.74
N LYS A 124 16.93 8.01 3.83
CA LYS A 124 18.11 7.12 3.93
C LYS A 124 17.70 5.66 3.85
N LEU A 125 16.67 5.26 4.62
CA LEU A 125 16.14 3.90 4.56
C LEU A 125 15.66 3.55 3.16
N PHE A 126 14.91 4.42 2.50
CA PHE A 126 14.41 4.17 1.14
C PHE A 126 15.53 3.97 0.12
N ARG A 127 16.65 4.69 0.25
CA ARG A 127 17.82 4.50 -0.63
C ARG A 127 18.51 3.16 -0.40
N TYR A 128 18.49 2.66 0.84
CA TYR A 128 19.11 1.39 1.23
C TYR A 128 18.19 0.18 0.96
N TRP A 129 16.92 0.29 1.33
CA TRP A 129 15.92 -0.77 1.33
C TRP A 129 14.54 -0.21 0.91
N PRO A 130 14.33 0.04 -0.40
CA PRO A 130 13.08 0.62 -0.90
C PRO A 130 11.86 -0.28 -0.64
N ARG A 131 12.05 -1.60 -0.56
CA ARG A 131 11.00 -2.59 -0.25
C ARG A 131 10.32 -2.37 1.10
N ALA A 132 10.96 -1.66 2.04
CA ALA A 132 10.35 -1.27 3.31
C ALA A 132 9.12 -0.37 3.14
N PHE A 133 8.95 0.22 1.96
CA PHE A 133 7.87 1.13 1.70
C PHE A 133 6.89 0.53 0.72
N ARG A 134 5.61 0.88 0.87
CA ARG A 134 4.55 0.62 -0.10
C ARG A 134 3.99 1.91 -0.68
N TRP A 135 3.44 1.80 -1.88
CA TRP A 135 2.61 2.84 -2.46
C TRP A 135 1.14 2.62 -2.13
N THR A 136 0.53 3.54 -1.38
CA THR A 136 -0.88 3.43 -0.95
C THR A 136 -1.90 3.44 -2.10
N CYS A 137 -1.49 3.78 -3.33
CA CYS A 137 -2.37 3.78 -4.50
C CYS A 137 -2.56 2.42 -5.16
N CYS A 138 -1.59 1.51 -5.04
CA CYS A 138 -1.60 0.19 -5.68
C CYS A 138 -1.20 -0.95 -4.75
N GLY A 139 -0.71 -0.65 -3.54
CA GLY A 139 -0.22 -1.63 -2.58
C GLY A 139 0.98 -2.42 -3.08
N MET A 140 1.74 -1.89 -4.03
CA MET A 140 3.04 -2.45 -4.42
C MET A 140 4.10 -1.92 -3.47
N ASP A 141 5.10 -2.74 -3.15
CA ASP A 141 6.31 -2.23 -2.54
C ASP A 141 7.01 -1.24 -3.49
N ALA A 142 7.87 -0.40 -2.93
CA ALA A 142 8.44 0.71 -3.65
C ALA A 142 9.76 0.39 -4.36
N GLU A 143 10.21 -0.87 -4.34
CA GLU A 143 11.29 -1.32 -5.22
C GLU A 143 10.78 -1.48 -6.67
N LEU A 144 9.54 -1.91 -6.82
CA LEU A 144 8.89 -2.04 -8.11
C LEU A 144 8.58 -0.65 -8.71
N ARG A 145 9.12 -0.40 -9.91
CA ARG A 145 8.92 0.85 -10.66
C ARG A 145 7.62 0.89 -11.47
N CYS A 146 6.62 0.12 -11.09
CA CYS A 146 5.33 0.04 -11.77
C CYS A 146 4.18 0.29 -10.77
N CYS A 147 3.04 0.75 -11.27
CA CYS A 147 1.86 0.99 -10.46
C CYS A 147 0.70 0.16 -11.01
N ASP A 148 0.11 -0.65 -10.15
CA ASP A 148 -0.99 -1.56 -10.51
C ASP A 148 -2.35 -0.98 -10.08
N HIS A 149 -2.78 0.10 -10.74
CA HIS A 149 -4.07 0.71 -10.46
C HIS A 149 -5.19 0.08 -11.30
N HIS A 150 -6.21 -0.48 -10.66
CA HIS A 150 -7.39 -1.04 -11.34
C HIS A 150 -8.54 -0.04 -11.37
N GLY A 151 -8.32 1.07 -12.08
CA GLY A 151 -9.31 2.15 -12.27
C GLY A 151 -9.33 3.24 -11.21
N SER A 152 -8.34 3.29 -10.33
CA SER A 152 -8.14 4.37 -9.36
C SER A 152 -7.14 5.45 -9.83
N GLY A 153 -6.39 5.20 -10.91
CA GLY A 153 -5.38 6.13 -11.42
C GLY A 153 -5.93 7.19 -12.37
N SER A 154 -5.13 8.22 -12.63
CA SER A 154 -5.38 9.30 -13.57
C SER A 154 -5.49 8.83 -15.03
N LYS A 155 -4.77 7.76 -15.40
CA LYS A 155 -4.82 7.14 -16.73
C LYS A 155 -5.67 5.87 -16.73
N PRO A 156 -6.32 5.51 -17.87
CA PRO A 156 -7.04 4.25 -17.99
C PRO A 156 -6.12 3.05 -17.73
N CYS A 157 -6.58 2.10 -16.90
CA CYS A 157 -5.84 0.86 -16.65
C CYS A 157 -5.63 0.05 -17.94
N THR A 158 -4.47 -0.57 -18.11
CA THR A 158 -4.15 -1.35 -19.30
C THR A 158 -4.14 -2.86 -19.09
N CYS A 159 -4.51 -3.36 -17.90
CA CYS A 159 -4.58 -4.79 -17.62
C CYS A 159 -5.73 -5.47 -18.37
N ASP A 160 -5.62 -6.78 -18.58
CA ASP A 160 -6.65 -7.54 -19.28
C ASP A 160 -7.99 -7.49 -18.57
N PHE A 161 -8.04 -7.67 -17.25
CA PHE A 161 -9.29 -7.63 -16.47
C PHE A 161 -10.08 -6.33 -16.72
N CYS A 162 -9.41 -5.17 -16.61
CA CYS A 162 -10.04 -3.88 -16.91
C CYS A 162 -10.46 -3.76 -18.38
N ARG A 163 -9.67 -4.29 -19.34
CA ARG A 163 -10.03 -4.30 -20.77
C ARG A 163 -11.22 -5.19 -21.09
N MET A 164 -11.36 -6.30 -20.37
CA MET A 164 -12.47 -7.24 -20.45
C MET A 164 -13.72 -6.73 -19.73
N GLY A 165 -13.60 -5.67 -18.91
CA GLY A 165 -14.70 -5.21 -18.06
C GLY A 165 -14.98 -6.16 -16.90
N LYS A 166 -13.96 -6.91 -16.47
CA LYS A 166 -14.03 -7.88 -15.37
C LYS A 166 -13.23 -7.37 -14.18
N PRO A 167 -13.69 -7.61 -12.94
CA PRO A 167 -12.89 -7.34 -11.76
C PRO A 167 -11.71 -8.32 -11.69
N LEU A 168 -10.67 -7.97 -10.94
CA LEU A 168 -9.62 -8.94 -10.59
C LEU A 168 -10.22 -10.19 -9.94
N PRO A 169 -9.68 -11.39 -10.15
CA PRO A 169 -10.12 -12.59 -9.46
C PRO A 169 -9.86 -12.53 -7.96
N ASP A 170 -10.64 -13.29 -7.18
CA ASP A 170 -10.54 -13.30 -5.71
C ASP A 170 -9.17 -13.78 -5.22
N SER A 171 -8.54 -14.73 -5.93
CA SER A 171 -7.19 -15.23 -5.63
C SER A 171 -6.13 -14.12 -5.66
N ILE A 172 -6.25 -13.20 -6.62
CA ILE A 172 -5.32 -12.06 -6.77
C ILE A 172 -5.70 -10.93 -5.81
N TYR A 173 -6.99 -10.62 -5.69
CA TYR A 173 -7.46 -9.48 -4.90
C TYR A 173 -7.36 -9.72 -3.38
N ASN A 174 -7.58 -10.95 -2.93
CA ASN A 174 -7.53 -11.31 -1.51
C ASN A 174 -6.18 -11.89 -1.07
N GLU A 175 -5.19 -11.92 -1.97
CA GLU A 175 -3.82 -12.30 -1.66
C GLU A 175 -3.30 -11.45 -0.47
N LYS A 176 -2.83 -12.13 0.57
CA LYS A 176 -2.27 -11.47 1.75
C LYS A 176 -0.77 -11.30 1.54
N ASN A 177 -0.35 -10.05 1.42
CA ASN A 177 1.04 -9.67 1.48
C ASN A 177 1.19 -8.38 2.30
N SER A 178 2.40 -8.14 2.81
CA SER A 178 2.65 -7.05 3.74
C SER A 178 2.36 -5.67 3.14
N SER A 179 2.64 -5.49 1.84
CA SER A 179 2.42 -4.23 1.12
C SER A 179 0.95 -3.92 0.85
N ARG A 180 0.06 -4.90 0.71
CA ARG A 180 -1.39 -4.68 0.53
C ARG A 180 -2.19 -4.64 1.82
N LEU A 181 -1.63 -5.11 2.94
CA LEU A 181 -2.37 -5.26 4.19
C LEU A 181 -3.02 -3.96 4.68
N GLY A 182 -4.33 -3.96 4.88
CA GLY A 182 -5.08 -2.79 5.36
C GLY A 182 -5.38 -1.72 4.30
N LEU A 183 -4.90 -1.87 3.05
CA LEU A 183 -5.28 -0.98 1.96
C LEU A 183 -6.64 -1.38 1.37
N LYS A 184 -7.45 -0.39 1.02
CA LYS A 184 -8.68 -0.56 0.24
C LYS A 184 -8.42 -0.23 -1.22
N LEU A 185 -7.83 -1.18 -1.93
CA LEU A 185 -7.55 -1.01 -3.35
C LEU A 185 -8.81 -1.25 -4.18
N ARG A 186 -8.94 -0.56 -5.32
CA ARG A 186 -10.00 -0.89 -6.27
C ARG A 186 -9.72 -2.25 -6.88
N ARG A 187 -10.76 -3.07 -7.02
CA ARG A 187 -10.71 -4.36 -7.71
C ARG A 187 -10.81 -4.25 -9.24
N GLY A 188 -11.12 -3.05 -9.75
CA GLY A 188 -11.54 -2.85 -11.13
C GLY A 188 -12.96 -3.38 -11.39
N PRO A 189 -13.40 -3.43 -12.66
CA PRO A 189 -12.68 -2.91 -13.84
C PRO A 189 -12.63 -1.37 -13.85
N ASP A 190 -11.64 -0.81 -14.55
CA ASP A 190 -11.66 0.59 -14.96
C ASP A 190 -12.65 0.78 -16.13
N PRO A 191 -13.75 1.53 -15.95
CA PRO A 191 -14.73 1.72 -17.03
C PRO A 191 -14.16 2.39 -18.28
N ARG A 192 -13.07 3.18 -18.14
CA ARG A 192 -12.41 3.88 -19.24
C ARG A 192 -11.60 2.93 -20.13
N SER A 193 -11.35 1.70 -19.68
CA SER A 193 -10.48 0.74 -20.33
C SER A 193 -11.23 -0.26 -21.23
N PHE A 194 -12.53 -0.43 -21.00
CA PHE A 194 -13.34 -1.39 -21.75
C PHE A 194 -13.55 -0.94 -23.20
N LYS A 195 -13.26 -1.86 -24.15
CA LYS A 195 -13.66 -1.72 -25.56
C LYS A 195 -14.02 -3.12 -26.10
N PRO A 196 -15.17 -3.32 -26.77
CA PRO A 196 -15.61 -4.66 -27.19
C PRO A 196 -14.58 -5.47 -28.00
N SER A 197 -13.83 -4.81 -28.88
CA SER A 197 -12.77 -5.46 -29.67
C SER A 197 -11.53 -5.84 -28.85
N ARG A 198 -11.19 -5.06 -27.82
CA ARG A 198 -10.06 -5.34 -26.92
C ARG A 198 -10.43 -6.38 -25.87
N ALA A 199 -11.66 -6.37 -25.39
CA ALA A 199 -12.21 -7.37 -24.47
C ALA A 199 -12.10 -8.77 -25.09
N ARG A 200 -12.66 -8.96 -26.30
CA ARG A 200 -12.57 -10.25 -27.02
C ARG A 200 -11.14 -10.74 -27.22
N LYS A 201 -10.22 -9.83 -27.56
CA LYS A 201 -8.79 -10.18 -27.71
C LYS A 201 -8.17 -10.61 -26.38
N ALA A 202 -8.40 -9.85 -25.31
CA ALA A 202 -7.89 -10.18 -23.98
C ALA A 202 -8.44 -11.53 -23.49
N GLU A 203 -9.74 -11.78 -23.65
CA GLU A 203 -10.37 -13.06 -23.28
C GLU A 203 -9.77 -14.24 -24.05
N ALA A 204 -9.62 -14.10 -25.37
CA ALA A 204 -9.02 -15.14 -26.21
C ALA A 204 -7.57 -15.45 -25.82
N MET A 205 -6.76 -14.41 -25.58
CA MET A 205 -5.35 -14.59 -25.20
C MET A 205 -5.21 -15.25 -23.83
N ARG A 206 -6.01 -14.84 -22.84
CA ARG A 206 -5.98 -15.46 -21.50
C ARG A 206 -6.40 -16.92 -21.56
N SER A 207 -7.48 -17.22 -22.30
CA SER A 207 -7.92 -18.60 -22.52
C SER A 207 -6.84 -19.44 -23.23
N LEU A 208 -6.17 -18.90 -24.25
CA LEU A 208 -5.09 -19.58 -24.97
C LEU A 208 -3.93 -19.95 -24.05
N PHE A 209 -3.60 -19.08 -23.08
CA PHE A 209 -2.52 -19.30 -22.12
C PHE A 209 -2.98 -19.96 -20.80
N GLY A 210 -4.23 -20.43 -20.72
CA GLY A 210 -4.76 -21.04 -19.49
C GLY A 210 -4.79 -20.10 -18.28
N LEU A 211 -4.82 -18.79 -18.50
CA LEU A 211 -4.86 -17.79 -17.45
C LEU A 211 -6.29 -17.62 -16.91
N GLN A 212 -6.40 -17.28 -15.63
CA GLN A 212 -7.69 -17.04 -14.98
C GLN A 212 -8.49 -15.92 -15.65
N MET A 213 -9.81 -16.11 -15.81
CA MET A 213 -10.71 -15.19 -16.53
C MET A 213 -11.32 -14.10 -15.66
#